data_AF-A0A072UXQ6-F1
#
_entry.id   AF-A0A072UXQ6-F1
#
_cell.length_a   1.000
_cell.length_b   1.000
_cell.length_c   1.000
_cell.angle_alpha   90.00
_cell.angle_beta   90.00
_cell.angle_gamma   90.00
#
_symmetry.space_group_name_H-M   'P 1'
#
loop_
_entity.id
_entity.type
_entity.pdbx_description
1 polymer ?
#
loop_
_entity_poly.entity_id
_entity_poly.type
_entity_poly.pdbx_seq_one_letter_code
_entity_poly.pdbx_strand_id
1 'polypeptide(L)'
;MTSDRFYAEGILRLYNVTIKRLSISKQCEDGYVRILCDTAVSALGKIFEYHRGSIGPKAVQKWLNFLPLKHDFSEARYAHGLLSNLIRSSDEQLFGSNNENLPKIISIVKEILSGPDRLGTEEAINQMIDFIDQHGGMEIELGD
;
A
#
# COMPACT_ATOMS: atom_id res chain seq x y z
N MET A 1 -4.92 28.05 -11.40
CA MET A 1 -4.44 27.77 -10.01
C MET A 1 -5.56 27.36 -9.04
N THR A 2 -6.79 27.15 -9.49
CA THR A 2 -7.92 26.71 -8.64
C THR A 2 -8.16 25.19 -8.68
N SER A 3 -7.73 24.52 -9.76
CA SER A 3 -7.92 23.08 -9.99
C SER A 3 -7.27 22.22 -8.88
N ASP A 4 -5.99 22.41 -8.60
CA ASP A 4 -5.23 21.57 -7.65
C ASP A 4 -5.81 21.48 -6.24
N ARG A 5 -6.42 22.57 -5.73
CA ARG A 5 -7.04 22.57 -4.40
C ARG A 5 -8.32 21.75 -4.36
N PHE A 6 -9.13 21.76 -5.42
CA PHE A 6 -10.34 20.94 -5.50
C PHE A 6 -10.02 19.46 -5.66
N TYR A 7 -8.97 19.13 -6.43
CA TYR A 7 -8.48 17.75 -6.55
C TYR A 7 -7.92 17.24 -5.23
N ALA A 8 -7.03 18.00 -4.56
CA ALA A 8 -6.48 17.63 -3.27
C ALA A 8 -7.55 17.48 -2.17
N GLU A 9 -8.54 18.37 -2.13
CA GLU A 9 -9.67 18.30 -1.20
C GLU A 9 -10.59 17.10 -1.50
N GLY A 10 -10.84 16.81 -2.78
CA GLY A 10 -11.61 15.63 -3.19
C GLY A 10 -10.93 14.33 -2.79
N ILE A 11 -9.61 14.24 -2.99
CA ILE A 11 -8.77 13.12 -2.58
C ILE A 11 -8.76 12.99 -1.05
N LEU A 12 -8.59 14.09 -0.32
CA LEU A 12 -8.60 14.11 1.14
C LEU A 12 -9.96 13.68 1.70
N ARG A 13 -11.06 14.06 1.05
CA ARG A 13 -12.41 13.63 1.40
C ARG A 13 -12.63 12.15 1.11
N LEU A 14 -12.17 11.65 -0.03
CA LEU A 14 -12.19 10.21 -0.34
C LEU A 14 -11.38 9.43 0.70
N TYR A 15 -10.16 9.88 1.00
CA TYR A 15 -9.32 9.33 2.07
C TYR A 15 -10.06 9.32 3.42
N ASN A 16 -10.65 10.43 3.84
CA ASN A 16 -11.36 10.54 5.11
C ASN A 16 -12.63 9.67 5.16
N VAL A 17 -13.38 9.55 4.05
CA VAL A 17 -14.56 8.69 3.95
C VAL A 17 -14.15 7.22 4.00
N THR A 18 -13.08 6.85 3.32
CA THR A 18 -12.49 5.50 3.36
C THR A 18 -12.04 5.14 4.77
N ILE A 19 -11.30 6.03 5.46
CA ILE A 19 -10.88 5.84 6.86
C ILE A 19 -12.08 5.71 7.81
N LYS A 20 -13.06 6.62 7.68
CA LYS A 20 -14.23 6.63 8.57
C LYS A 20 -15.09 5.37 8.36
N ARG A 21 -15.21 4.88 7.11
CA ARG A 21 -15.86 3.59 6.82
C ARG A 21 -15.03 2.38 7.25
N LEU A 22 -13.70 2.42 7.12
CA LEU A 22 -12.78 1.39 7.61
C LEU A 22 -12.84 1.23 9.14
N SER A 23 -12.99 2.34 9.87
CA SER A 23 -13.21 2.31 11.33
C SER A 23 -14.53 1.66 11.72
N ILE A 24 -15.55 1.75 10.85
CA ILE A 24 -16.84 1.07 11.02
C ILE A 24 -16.74 -0.40 10.57
N SER A 25 -15.95 -0.71 9.53
CA SER A 25 -15.84 -2.05 8.95
C SER A 25 -15.08 -3.04 9.81
N LYS A 26 -14.23 -2.59 10.74
CA LYS A 26 -13.52 -3.49 11.67
C LYS A 26 -14.48 -4.30 12.57
N GLN A 27 -15.76 -3.92 12.62
CA GLN A 27 -16.83 -4.60 13.36
C GLN A 27 -17.80 -5.39 12.47
N CYS A 28 -17.65 -5.38 11.14
CA CYS A 28 -18.60 -6.01 10.22
C CYS A 28 -17.94 -7.20 9.50
N GLU A 29 -18.43 -8.42 9.72
CA GLU A 29 -17.99 -9.65 9.04
C GLU A 29 -18.52 -9.79 7.59
N ASP A 30 -18.96 -8.69 6.98
CA ASP A 30 -19.46 -8.72 5.61
C ASP A 30 -18.29 -8.74 4.61
N GLY A 31 -18.16 -9.84 3.87
CA GLY A 31 -17.15 -10.02 2.82
C GLY A 31 -17.20 -8.94 1.74
N TYR A 32 -18.38 -8.38 1.44
CA TYR A 32 -18.53 -7.31 0.46
C TYR A 32 -17.88 -6.01 0.93
N VAL A 33 -17.94 -5.70 2.23
CA VAL A 33 -17.31 -4.50 2.79
C VAL A 33 -15.79 -4.59 2.67
N ARG A 34 -15.20 -5.79 2.84
CA ARG A 34 -13.75 -5.99 2.70
C ARG A 34 -13.27 -5.77 1.26
N ILE A 35 -14.05 -6.25 0.28
CA ILE A 35 -13.80 -5.97 -1.16
C ILE A 35 -13.81 -4.46 -1.42
N LEU A 36 -14.83 -3.74 -0.94
CA LEU A 36 -14.91 -2.28 -1.12
C LEU A 36 -13.73 -1.54 -0.46
N CYS A 37 -13.24 -2.04 0.69
CA CYS A 37 -12.06 -1.50 1.34
C CYS A 37 -10.81 -1.64 0.46
N ASP A 38 -10.58 -2.83 -0.11
CA ASP A 38 -9.45 -3.09 -1.02
C ASP A 38 -9.53 -2.18 -2.26
N THR A 39 -10.72 -2.02 -2.86
CA THR A 39 -10.93 -1.09 -3.98
C THR A 39 -10.59 0.35 -3.60
N ALA A 40 -10.99 0.80 -2.41
CA ALA A 40 -10.72 2.15 -1.95
C ALA A 40 -9.23 2.41 -1.69
N VAL A 41 -8.51 1.42 -1.13
CA VAL A 41 -7.06 1.50 -0.92
C VAL A 41 -6.32 1.51 -2.26
N SER A 42 -6.73 0.71 -3.22
CA SER A 42 -6.16 0.74 -4.57
C SER A 42 -6.42 2.07 -5.28
N ALA A 43 -7.62 2.66 -5.15
CA ALA A 43 -7.91 3.98 -5.68
C ALA A 43 -6.99 5.06 -5.09
N LEU A 44 -6.65 4.98 -3.79
CA LEU A 44 -5.65 5.86 -3.17
C LEU A 44 -4.26 5.67 -3.80
N GLY A 45 -3.86 4.43 -4.10
CA GLY A 45 -2.64 4.12 -4.82
C GLY A 45 -2.60 4.77 -6.22
N LYS A 46 -3.70 4.65 -6.99
CA LYS A 46 -3.86 5.28 -8.32
C LYS A 46 -3.73 6.78 -8.24
N ILE A 47 -4.44 7.41 -7.30
CA ILE A 47 -4.36 8.85 -7.10
C ILE A 47 -2.92 9.28 -6.78
N PHE A 48 -2.23 8.54 -5.93
CA PHE A 48 -0.82 8.80 -5.68
C PHE A 48 0.03 8.68 -6.94
N GLU A 49 -0.09 7.58 -7.68
CA GLU A 49 0.67 7.35 -8.91
C GLU A 49 0.53 8.50 -9.91
N TYR A 50 -0.70 8.95 -10.19
CA TYR A 50 -0.96 9.97 -11.22
C TYR A 50 -0.86 11.42 -10.72
N HIS A 51 -1.05 11.67 -9.43
CA HIS A 51 -1.15 13.02 -8.85
C HIS A 51 -0.21 13.26 -7.67
N ARG A 52 1.00 12.66 -7.70
CA ARG A 52 2.04 12.83 -6.67
C ARG A 52 2.28 14.27 -6.25
N GLY A 53 2.32 15.21 -7.19
CA GLY A 53 2.59 16.62 -6.90
C GLY A 53 1.49 17.31 -6.07
N SER A 54 0.27 16.78 -6.13
CA SER A 54 -0.91 17.36 -5.46
C SER A 54 -1.16 16.73 -4.09
N ILE A 55 -0.51 15.61 -3.77
CA ILE A 55 -0.67 14.92 -2.49
C ILE A 55 0.66 14.87 -1.73
N GLY A 56 0.64 15.30 -0.46
CA GLY A 56 1.88 15.38 0.33
C GLY A 56 2.50 14.01 0.61
N PRO A 57 3.79 13.95 1.01
CA PRO A 57 4.55 12.70 1.21
C PRO A 57 3.93 11.75 2.25
N LYS A 58 3.13 12.30 3.18
CA LYS A 58 2.39 11.51 4.17
C LYS A 58 1.34 10.58 3.54
N ALA A 59 0.90 10.83 2.31
CA ALA A 59 -0.11 10.01 1.63
C ALA A 59 0.40 8.59 1.35
N VAL A 60 1.66 8.46 0.90
CA VAL A 60 2.30 7.16 0.61
C VAL A 60 2.45 6.34 1.87
N GLN A 61 2.95 6.96 2.94
CA GLN A 61 3.12 6.31 4.23
C GLN A 61 1.78 5.79 4.79
N LYS A 62 0.71 6.59 4.63
CA LYS A 62 -0.65 6.19 5.02
C LYS A 62 -1.16 5.05 4.16
N TRP A 63 -0.96 5.11 2.85
CA TRP A 63 -1.34 4.07 1.91
C TRP A 63 -0.63 2.74 2.21
N LEU A 64 0.68 2.78 2.50
CA LEU A 64 1.49 1.62 2.89
C LEU A 64 0.91 0.87 4.10
N ASN A 65 0.29 1.59 5.05
CA ASN A 65 -0.33 0.98 6.24
C ASN A 65 -1.60 0.18 5.94
N PHE A 66 -2.15 0.27 4.73
CA PHE A 66 -3.32 -0.52 4.31
C PHE A 66 -2.95 -1.78 3.54
N LEU A 67 -1.67 -2.00 3.25
CA LEU A 67 -1.20 -3.21 2.58
C LEU A 67 -0.83 -4.29 3.60
N PRO A 68 -0.91 -5.58 3.20
CA PRO A 68 -1.35 -6.07 1.90
C PRO A 68 -2.88 -6.19 1.76
N LEU A 69 -3.35 -6.11 0.51
CA LEU A 69 -4.75 -6.37 0.14
C LEU A 69 -4.98 -7.86 -0.09
N LYS A 70 -6.17 -8.36 0.24
CA LYS A 70 -6.42 -9.82 0.34
C LYS A 70 -7.75 -10.30 -0.23
N HIS A 71 -8.70 -9.40 -0.49
CA HIS A 71 -10.08 -9.75 -0.79
C HIS A 71 -10.44 -9.46 -2.25
N ASP A 72 -10.05 -8.30 -2.76
CA ASP A 72 -10.22 -7.96 -4.19
C ASP A 72 -8.91 -8.23 -4.94
N PHE A 73 -8.86 -9.32 -5.69
CA PHE A 73 -7.64 -9.76 -6.36
C PHE A 73 -7.17 -8.81 -7.47
N SER A 74 -8.12 -8.13 -8.13
CA SER A 74 -7.78 -7.17 -9.17
C SER A 74 -7.12 -5.94 -8.55
N GLU A 75 -7.69 -5.45 -7.46
CA GLU A 75 -7.19 -4.27 -6.76
C GLU A 75 -5.92 -4.57 -5.96
N ALA A 76 -5.80 -5.78 -5.40
CA ALA A 76 -4.56 -6.27 -4.79
C ALA A 76 -3.42 -6.37 -5.80
N ARG A 77 -3.66 -6.94 -6.99
CA ARG A 77 -2.65 -7.03 -8.05
C ARG A 77 -2.11 -5.65 -8.43
N TYR A 78 -3.00 -4.67 -8.60
CA TYR A 78 -2.60 -3.31 -8.89
C TYR A 78 -1.79 -2.70 -7.73
N ALA A 79 -2.31 -2.76 -6.49
CA ALA A 79 -1.68 -2.14 -5.33
C ALA A 79 -0.29 -2.76 -5.02
N HIS A 80 -0.15 -4.07 -5.12
CA HIS A 80 1.12 -4.77 -4.93
C HIS A 80 2.09 -4.51 -6.09
N GLY A 81 1.60 -4.40 -7.33
CA GLY A 81 2.40 -3.94 -8.46
C GLY A 81 2.96 -2.53 -8.27
N LEU A 82 2.11 -1.60 -7.80
CA LEU A 82 2.53 -0.26 -7.43
C LEU A 82 3.59 -0.29 -6.32
N LEU A 83 3.37 -1.06 -5.24
CA LEU A 83 4.37 -1.22 -4.17
C LEU A 83 5.72 -1.70 -4.73
N SER A 84 5.71 -2.70 -5.61
CA SER A 84 6.92 -3.23 -6.23
C SER A 84 7.67 -2.18 -7.05
N ASN A 85 6.95 -1.38 -7.84
CA ASN A 85 7.53 -0.26 -8.59
C ASN A 85 8.19 0.79 -7.69
N LEU A 86 7.57 1.09 -6.53
CA LEU A 86 8.11 2.04 -5.55
C LEU A 86 9.36 1.49 -4.85
N ILE A 87 9.38 0.21 -4.52
CA ILE A 87 10.55 -0.48 -3.96
C ILE A 87 11.70 -0.42 -4.96
N ARG A 88 11.45 -0.82 -6.22
CA ARG A 88 12.46 -0.85 -7.30
C ARG A 88 13.04 0.51 -7.60
N SER A 89 12.24 1.58 -7.48
CA SER A 89 12.69 2.96 -7.69
C SER A 89 13.31 3.61 -6.46
N SER A 90 13.40 2.88 -5.33
CA SER A 90 13.89 3.39 -4.04
C SER A 90 13.19 4.69 -3.63
N ASP A 91 11.86 4.69 -3.74
CA ASP A 91 11.05 5.90 -3.56
C ASP A 91 11.18 6.50 -2.14
N GLU A 92 11.68 7.74 -2.05
CA GLU A 92 11.93 8.41 -0.77
C GLU A 92 10.67 8.56 0.11
N GLN A 93 9.48 8.71 -0.51
CA GLN A 93 8.23 8.84 0.25
C GLN A 93 7.75 7.49 0.79
N LEU A 94 8.05 6.41 0.08
CA LEU A 94 7.81 5.04 0.55
C LEU A 94 8.75 4.68 1.70
N PHE A 95 10.07 4.78 1.48
CA PHE A 95 11.07 4.36 2.47
C PHE A 95 11.12 5.29 3.68
N GLY A 96 10.73 6.55 3.51
CA GLY A 96 10.77 7.56 4.56
C GLY A 96 12.19 8.02 4.87
N SER A 97 12.31 8.92 5.86
CA SER A 97 13.62 9.45 6.25
C SER A 97 14.49 8.33 6.82
N ASN A 98 15.73 8.20 6.33
CA ASN A 98 16.67 7.15 6.74
C ASN A 98 16.10 5.72 6.65
N ASN A 99 15.21 5.45 5.67
CA ASN A 99 14.59 4.14 5.48
C ASN A 99 13.77 3.66 6.70
N GLU A 100 13.17 4.57 7.47
CA GLU A 100 12.35 4.25 8.65
C GLU A 100 11.22 3.23 8.37
N ASN A 101 10.70 3.18 7.14
CA ASN A 101 9.64 2.26 6.76
C ASN A 101 10.14 0.90 6.27
N LEU A 102 11.46 0.69 6.12
CA LEU A 102 12.04 -0.55 5.59
C LEU A 102 11.56 -1.81 6.32
N PRO A 103 11.55 -1.89 7.67
CA PRO A 103 11.04 -3.07 8.37
C PRO A 103 9.58 -3.38 8.05
N LYS A 104 8.76 -2.35 7.88
CA LYS A 104 7.34 -2.50 7.52
C LYS A 104 7.18 -2.99 6.08
N ILE A 105 7.96 -2.45 5.15
CA ILE A 105 7.94 -2.89 3.75
C ILE A 105 8.30 -4.37 3.68
N ILE A 106 9.35 -4.81 4.40
CA ILE A 106 9.76 -6.21 4.48
C ILE A 106 8.61 -7.07 5.03
N SER A 107 7.95 -6.64 6.12
CA SER A 107 6.82 -7.38 6.70
C SER A 107 5.68 -7.55 5.70
N ILE A 108 5.29 -6.49 5.00
CA ILE A 108 4.21 -6.52 4.00
C ILE A 108 4.59 -7.44 2.84
N VAL A 109 5.82 -7.33 2.32
CA VAL A 109 6.28 -8.16 1.21
C VAL A 109 6.32 -9.64 1.61
N LYS A 110 6.84 -9.98 2.80
CA LYS A 110 6.81 -11.36 3.31
C LYS A 110 5.38 -11.90 3.39
N GLU A 111 4.43 -11.08 3.83
CA GLU A 111 3.03 -11.46 3.92
C GLU A 111 2.39 -11.69 2.53
N ILE A 112 2.69 -10.84 1.53
CA ILE A 112 2.24 -11.02 0.14
C ILE A 112 2.77 -12.34 -0.44
N LEU A 113 4.06 -12.60 -0.26
CA LEU A 113 4.74 -13.79 -0.80
C LEU A 113 4.31 -15.10 -0.12
N SER A 114 3.88 -15.01 1.14
CA SER A 114 3.37 -16.13 1.93
C SER A 114 1.87 -16.40 1.70
N GLY A 115 1.17 -15.49 1.02
CA GLY A 115 -0.25 -15.66 0.68
C GLY A 115 -0.48 -16.77 -0.36
N PRO A 116 -1.63 -17.47 -0.32
CA PRO A 116 -1.90 -18.64 -1.17
C PRO A 116 -1.89 -18.30 -2.67
N ASP A 117 -2.29 -17.09 -3.03
CA ASP A 117 -2.45 -16.68 -4.43
C ASP A 117 -1.36 -15.70 -4.91
N ARG A 118 -0.37 -15.36 -4.06
CA ARG A 118 0.69 -14.37 -4.34
C ARG A 118 0.17 -13.21 -5.19
N LEU A 119 -0.80 -12.48 -4.66
CA LEU A 119 -1.67 -11.56 -5.40
C LEU A 119 -0.91 -10.38 -6.02
N GLY A 120 -0.27 -10.58 -7.17
CA GLY A 120 0.57 -9.61 -7.86
C GLY A 120 0.76 -9.98 -9.32
N THR A 121 1.41 -9.12 -10.11
CA THR A 121 1.95 -9.55 -11.41
C THR A 121 3.19 -10.40 -11.16
N GLU A 122 3.50 -11.33 -12.07
CA GLU A 122 4.68 -12.19 -11.95
C GLU A 122 5.97 -11.36 -11.80
N GLU A 123 6.10 -10.28 -12.58
CA GLU A 123 7.20 -9.32 -12.45
C GLU A 123 7.26 -8.70 -11.06
N ALA A 124 6.12 -8.25 -10.51
CA ALA A 124 6.08 -7.64 -9.19
C ALA A 124 6.48 -8.62 -8.09
N ILE A 125 6.05 -9.89 -8.21
CA ILE A 125 6.39 -10.96 -7.27
C ILE A 125 7.87 -11.30 -7.33
N ASN A 126 8.45 -11.42 -8.53
CA ASN A 126 9.89 -11.68 -8.67
C ASN A 126 10.73 -10.54 -8.09
N GLN A 127 10.37 -9.28 -8.38
CA GLN A 127 11.03 -8.10 -7.79
C GLN A 127 10.92 -8.07 -6.26
N MET A 128 9.79 -8.52 -5.71
CA MET A 128 9.58 -8.63 -4.26
C MET A 128 10.43 -9.73 -3.63
N ILE A 129 10.64 -10.85 -4.33
CA ILE A 129 11.55 -11.93 -3.89
C ILE A 129 12.98 -11.39 -3.83
N ASP A 130 13.45 -10.77 -4.91
CA ASP A 130 14.79 -10.17 -4.98
C ASP A 130 15.01 -9.15 -3.84
N PHE A 131 13.98 -8.35 -3.55
CA PHE A 131 14.00 -7.39 -2.44
C PHE A 131 14.17 -8.08 -1.08
N ILE A 132 13.45 -9.18 -0.83
CA ILE A 132 13.59 -9.95 0.41
C ILE A 132 14.93 -10.69 0.47
N ASP A 133 15.48 -11.17 -0.64
CA ASP A 133 16.80 -11.81 -0.60
C ASP A 133 17.90 -10.79 -0.25
N GLN A 134 17.76 -9.56 -0.72
CA GLN A 134 18.70 -8.48 -0.40
C GLN A 134 18.56 -7.92 1.03
N HIS A 135 17.36 -7.94 1.62
CA HIS A 135 17.07 -7.24 2.89
C HIS A 135 16.52 -8.15 4.02
N GLY A 136 16.13 -9.38 3.69
CA GLY A 136 15.38 -10.30 4.55
C GLY A 136 16.24 -11.09 5.53
N GLY A 137 17.57 -11.02 5.38
CA GLY A 137 18.55 -11.46 6.38
C GLY A 137 18.63 -10.55 7.62
N MET A 138 17.86 -9.46 7.67
CA MET A 138 17.60 -8.72 8.90
C MET A 138 16.54 -9.46 9.71
N GLU A 139 16.95 -10.51 10.42
CA GLU A 139 16.14 -11.07 11.51
C GLU A 139 15.81 -9.92 12.48
N ILE A 140 14.53 -9.60 12.58
CA ILE A 140 14.02 -8.85 13.72
C ILE A 140 14.19 -9.83 14.87
N GLU A 141 15.19 -9.61 15.72
CA GLU A 141 15.26 -10.20 17.06
C GLU A 141 13.94 -9.86 17.76
N LEU A 142 12.99 -10.79 17.70
CA LEU A 142 11.86 -10.81 18.60
C LEU A 142 12.45 -11.24 19.93
N GLY A 143 12.68 -10.26 20.80
CA GLY A 143 13.11 -10.49 22.17
C GLY A 143 12.20 -11.51 22.86
N ASP A 144 12.87 -12.36 23.64
CA ASP A 144 12.35 -13.51 24.40
C ASP A 144 11.01 -13.29 25.14
#